data_AF-A0A4P7RUI5-F1
#
_entry.id   AF-A0A4P7RUI5-F1
#
_cell.length_a   1.000
_cell.length_b   1.000
_cell.length_c   1.000
_cell.angle_alpha   90.00
_cell.angle_beta   90.00
_cell.angle_gamma   90.00
#
_symmetry.space_group_name_H-M   'P 1'
#
loop_
_entity.id
_entity.type
_entity.pdbx_description
1 polymer ?
#
loop_
_entity_poly.entity_id
_entity_poly.type
_entity_poly.pdbx_seq_one_letter_code
_entity_poly.pdbx_strand_id
1 'polypeptide(L)'
;MTLTPQWLDELRSRVTLSTLIGRTVKVTRAGREYKACCPFHNEKTPSFTINDEKGFYHCFGCSAHGDAIRWMTDQRGLSFMDAVKELAAEAGMEVPAADPRAAKKAEEQASLRDVTQAAADWFAQQLGSSNGAPAREYLAKRGISEATRKAFGFGLAPESRSALKEALKKFPTAMLVEAGMLIAVDDKEPYDRFRGRLMIPIRDARGRVIAFGGRILGDGEPKYLNSPDTPLFDKGRTLYNLDKASPASRQTNRIIVVEGYMDVIALAEAGIADAVAPLGTALTENQLGMIWRMVPVPILCFDGDSAGQKAAMRAAMRALPLLRPGFSLSFATLPAGQDPDDIVRARGATGFTEILEGAQPLVERLWMHEVAAGPLTTPEERAALKSRLLAHADAIEDADVRHHYREAFRERLDALFARKTPERGPRQPWTPNAPRGGFGGGGRRFAPDPRLQPPADETRSIGQAGISAPYIAALIGGLLRYPEALRRNEEALTRLPVSDPGDAELLGVMLDSAMCREGLDCEGLLAILEPMKVYNRATTLLRADGMHFSFNRRLESSDEAVAARETALRDLDEYIGVLVTQPEIRERLAQATADFQRTMDDEGFARQQKLYAMDKELTRRLAALSENSSQ
;
A
#
# COMPACT_ATOMS: atom_id res chain seq x y z
N MET A 1 24.56 21.68 0.86
CA MET A 1 24.77 21.35 -0.56
C MET A 1 23.71 22.11 -1.33
N THR A 2 24.08 22.98 -2.26
CA THR A 2 23.08 23.58 -3.15
C THR A 2 23.50 23.26 -4.57
N LEU A 3 23.13 22.06 -5.04
CA LEU A 3 23.05 21.79 -6.47
C LEU A 3 21.95 22.71 -6.98
N THR A 4 22.33 23.84 -7.58
CA THR A 4 21.35 24.78 -8.09
C THR A 4 20.59 24.11 -9.24
N PRO A 5 19.30 24.42 -9.42
CA PRO A 5 18.54 23.94 -10.58
C PRO A 5 19.29 24.20 -11.89
N GLN A 6 19.92 25.37 -12.00
CA GLN A 6 20.74 25.77 -13.15
C GLN A 6 21.95 24.85 -13.40
N TRP A 7 22.64 24.38 -12.34
CA TRP A 7 23.75 23.45 -12.49
C TRP A 7 23.27 22.05 -12.92
N LEU A 8 22.12 21.62 -12.41
CA LEU A 8 21.51 20.34 -12.83
C LEU A 8 21.01 20.39 -14.27
N ASP A 9 20.53 21.54 -14.74
CA ASP A 9 20.15 21.75 -16.14
C ASP A 9 21.37 21.74 -17.05
N GLU A 10 22.46 22.37 -16.62
CA GLU A 10 23.73 22.34 -17.34
C GLU A 10 24.27 20.90 -17.45
N LEU A 11 24.26 20.14 -16.35
CA LEU A 11 24.64 18.73 -16.35
C LEU A 11 23.82 17.91 -17.33
N ARG A 12 22.49 18.10 -17.34
CA ARG A 12 21.58 17.40 -18.26
C ARG A 12 21.85 17.76 -19.72
N SER A 13 22.20 19.01 -20.00
CA SER A 13 22.49 19.47 -21.36
C SER A 13 23.81 18.91 -21.94
N ARG A 14 24.78 18.59 -21.08
CA ARG A 14 26.08 18.06 -21.51
C ARG A 14 26.10 16.54 -21.71
N VAL A 15 25.09 15.84 -21.24
CA VAL A 15 24.99 14.39 -21.35
C VAL A 15 24.07 14.04 -22.53
N THR A 16 24.62 13.35 -23.53
CA THR A 16 23.82 12.80 -24.63
C THR A 16 23.10 11.53 -24.20
N LEU A 17 21.78 11.59 -24.14
CA LEU A 17 20.94 10.53 -23.56
C LEU A 17 20.97 9.24 -24.40
N SER A 18 21.00 9.34 -25.73
CA SER A 18 21.12 8.20 -26.63
C SER A 18 22.45 7.45 -26.45
N THR A 19 23.55 8.18 -26.21
CA THR A 19 24.86 7.60 -25.91
C THR A 19 24.87 6.90 -24.55
N LEU A 20 24.30 7.56 -23.53
CA LEU A 20 24.20 7.00 -22.17
C LEU A 20 23.37 5.72 -22.15
N ILE A 21 22.22 5.72 -22.81
CA ILE A 21 21.29 4.59 -22.88
C ILE A 21 21.82 3.48 -23.81
N GLY A 22 22.49 3.87 -24.90
CA GLY A 22 23.11 2.99 -25.88
C GLY A 22 24.18 2.05 -25.32
N ARG A 23 24.71 2.33 -24.13
CA ARG A 23 25.61 1.43 -23.39
C ARG A 23 24.91 0.19 -22.86
N THR A 24 23.60 0.27 -22.60
CA THR A 24 22.83 -0.80 -21.97
C THR A 24 21.93 -1.51 -22.98
N VAL A 25 21.36 -0.77 -23.93
CA VAL A 25 20.44 -1.33 -24.94
C VAL A 25 20.86 -0.92 -26.35
N LYS A 26 20.54 -1.77 -27.32
CA LYS A 26 20.78 -1.45 -28.73
C LYS A 26 19.83 -0.34 -29.17
N VAL A 27 20.40 0.84 -29.41
CA VAL A 27 19.67 2.03 -29.87
C VAL A 27 19.78 2.13 -31.40
N THR A 28 18.66 2.42 -32.05
CA THR A 28 18.57 2.62 -33.50
C THR A 28 18.05 4.01 -33.81
N ARG A 29 18.60 4.67 -34.84
CA ARG A 29 18.19 6.02 -35.20
C ARG A 29 16.87 5.99 -35.97
N ALA A 30 15.92 6.83 -35.58
CA ALA A 30 14.60 6.95 -36.17
C ALA A 30 14.27 8.45 -36.43
N GLY A 31 14.83 8.99 -37.51
CA GLY A 31 14.72 10.41 -37.83
C GLY A 31 15.54 11.29 -36.88
N ARG A 32 14.87 12.21 -36.18
CA ARG A 32 15.48 13.09 -35.15
C ARG A 32 15.56 12.46 -33.77
N GLU A 33 14.88 11.33 -33.57
CA GLU A 33 14.86 10.60 -32.31
C GLU A 33 15.56 9.25 -32.48
N TYR A 34 15.73 8.54 -31.37
CA TYR A 34 16.23 7.18 -31.36
C TYR A 34 15.20 6.23 -30.76
N LYS A 35 15.22 4.97 -31.21
CA LYS A 35 14.33 3.91 -30.74
C LYS A 35 15.13 2.72 -30.23
N ALA A 36 14.64 2.09 -29.17
CA ALA A 36 15.16 0.86 -28.59
C ALA A 36 14.02 -0.03 -28.08
N CYS A 37 14.31 -1.30 -27.79
CA CYS A 37 13.44 -2.08 -26.92
C CYS A 37 13.60 -1.57 -25.48
N CYS A 38 12.47 -1.47 -24.78
CA CYS A 38 12.42 -0.91 -23.45
C CYS A 38 13.26 -1.73 -22.46
N PRO A 39 14.13 -1.08 -21.67
CA PRO A 39 14.92 -1.74 -20.65
C PRO A 39 14.19 -1.90 -19.30
N PHE A 40 12.99 -1.32 -19.18
CA PHE A 40 12.16 -1.34 -17.97
C PHE A 40 11.07 -2.42 -18.00
N HIS A 41 10.77 -3.00 -19.17
CA HIS A 41 9.82 -4.11 -19.32
C HIS A 41 10.20 -4.94 -20.55
N ASN A 42 9.77 -6.20 -20.60
CA ASN A 42 10.18 -7.11 -21.65
C ASN A 42 9.31 -6.96 -22.91
N GLU A 43 9.88 -6.47 -24.01
CA GLU A 43 9.18 -6.31 -25.29
C GLU A 43 10.03 -6.75 -26.49
N LYS A 44 9.38 -7.20 -27.57
CA LYS A 44 10.05 -7.61 -28.83
C LYS A 44 10.08 -6.52 -29.89
N THR A 45 9.18 -5.55 -29.80
CA THR A 45 9.09 -4.41 -30.72
C THR A 45 9.56 -3.15 -30.01
N PRO A 46 10.36 -2.28 -30.66
CA PRO A 46 10.92 -1.11 -30.00
C PRO A 46 9.84 -0.05 -29.73
N SER A 47 9.44 0.12 -28.45
CA SER A 47 8.52 1.19 -28.01
C SER A 47 9.22 2.27 -27.19
N PHE A 48 10.51 2.12 -26.91
CA PHE A 48 11.30 3.07 -26.15
C PHE A 48 11.89 4.14 -27.07
N THR A 49 11.50 5.40 -26.87
CA THR A 49 11.94 6.54 -27.69
C THR A 49 12.82 7.46 -26.87
N ILE A 50 13.91 7.94 -27.46
CA ILE A 50 14.92 8.78 -26.83
C ILE A 50 15.08 10.03 -27.69
N ASN A 51 14.91 11.19 -27.07
CA ASN A 51 15.08 12.48 -27.72
C ASN A 51 16.23 13.25 -27.06
N ASP A 52 17.38 13.31 -27.76
CA ASP A 52 18.56 14.02 -27.26
C ASP A 52 18.37 15.54 -27.24
N GLU A 53 17.63 16.10 -28.21
CA GLU A 53 17.37 17.55 -28.28
C GLU A 53 16.53 18.03 -27.09
N LYS A 54 15.53 17.23 -26.69
CA LYS A 54 14.65 17.53 -25.56
C LYS A 54 15.16 16.95 -24.22
N GLY A 55 16.21 16.13 -24.25
CA GLY A 55 16.87 15.58 -23.06
C GLY A 55 16.06 14.55 -22.28
N PHE A 56 15.08 13.88 -22.90
CA PHE A 56 14.25 12.86 -22.22
C PHE A 56 14.05 11.59 -23.04
N TYR A 57 13.72 10.51 -22.35
CA TYR A 57 13.22 9.27 -22.93
C TYR A 57 11.75 9.04 -22.55
N HIS A 58 11.02 8.31 -23.38
CA HIS A 58 9.67 7.87 -23.09
C HIS A 58 9.42 6.48 -23.71
N CYS A 59 8.84 5.58 -22.92
CA CYS A 59 8.41 4.27 -23.38
C CYS A 59 6.91 4.26 -23.65
N PHE A 60 6.50 3.95 -24.88
CA PHE A 60 5.07 3.86 -25.22
C PHE A 60 4.41 2.55 -24.72
N GLY A 61 5.20 1.50 -24.42
CA GLY A 61 4.68 0.26 -23.80
C GLY A 61 4.38 0.35 -22.31
N CYS A 62 5.32 0.83 -21.49
CA CYS A 62 5.19 0.85 -20.02
C CYS A 62 5.12 2.26 -19.40
N SER A 63 5.06 3.32 -20.21
CA SER A 63 5.02 4.72 -19.77
C SER A 63 6.24 5.20 -18.97
N ALA A 64 7.34 4.44 -18.97
CA ALA A 64 8.59 4.87 -18.33
C ALA A 64 9.11 6.15 -19.00
N HIS A 65 9.40 7.18 -18.18
CA HIS A 65 9.79 8.51 -18.65
C HIS A 65 10.84 9.14 -17.74
N GLY A 66 11.86 9.77 -18.31
CA GLY A 66 12.90 10.43 -17.53
C GLY A 66 14.00 11.08 -18.34
N ASP A 67 14.92 11.72 -17.62
CA ASP A 67 16.14 12.32 -18.15
C ASP A 67 17.39 11.46 -17.85
N ALA A 68 18.58 11.98 -18.13
CA ALA A 68 19.84 11.29 -17.88
C ALA A 68 20.04 10.91 -16.39
N ILE A 69 19.63 11.78 -15.46
CA ILE A 69 19.77 11.50 -14.02
C ILE A 69 18.80 10.40 -13.63
N ARG A 70 17.54 10.51 -14.08
CA ARG A 70 16.49 9.53 -13.81
C ARG A 70 16.80 8.17 -14.42
N TRP A 71 17.45 8.11 -15.57
CA TRP A 71 18.00 6.89 -16.12
C TRP A 71 19.00 6.21 -15.16
N MET A 72 19.92 7.00 -14.59
CA MET A 72 20.92 6.48 -13.66
C MET A 72 20.30 6.03 -12.32
N THR A 73 19.24 6.69 -11.85
CA THR A 73 18.54 6.25 -10.63
C THR A 73 17.66 5.04 -10.88
N ASP A 74 16.81 5.09 -11.89
CA ASP A 74 15.72 4.13 -12.05
C ASP A 74 16.24 2.85 -12.72
N GLN A 75 17.13 2.98 -13.72
CA GLN A 75 17.69 1.82 -14.41
C GLN A 75 18.97 1.29 -13.74
N ARG A 76 19.89 2.18 -13.30
CA ARG A 76 21.13 1.73 -12.66
C ARG A 76 21.01 1.57 -11.14
N GLY A 77 19.93 2.03 -10.51
CA GLY A 77 19.74 1.91 -9.07
C GLY A 77 20.67 2.81 -8.25
N LEU A 78 21.26 3.83 -8.87
CA LEU A 78 22.16 4.74 -8.19
C LEU A 78 21.37 5.71 -7.32
N SER A 79 21.98 6.16 -6.20
CA SER A 79 21.41 7.29 -5.46
C SER A 79 21.54 8.56 -6.31
N PHE A 80 20.63 9.53 -6.12
CA PHE A 80 20.63 10.79 -6.88
C PHE A 80 22.02 11.47 -6.90
N MET A 81 22.70 11.53 -5.76
CA MET A 81 24.03 12.16 -5.68
C MET A 81 25.13 11.37 -6.40
N ASP A 82 25.02 10.04 -6.46
CA ASP A 82 25.97 9.22 -7.20
C ASP A 82 25.75 9.32 -8.70
N ALA A 83 24.48 9.31 -9.13
CA ALA A 83 24.10 9.58 -10.50
C ALA A 83 24.64 10.94 -10.96
N VAL A 84 24.48 11.98 -10.13
CA VAL A 84 25.02 13.31 -10.41
C VAL A 84 26.54 13.30 -10.53
N LYS A 85 27.26 12.62 -9.63
CA LYS A 85 28.73 12.54 -9.68
C LYS A 85 29.25 11.80 -10.91
N GLU A 86 28.62 10.68 -11.27
CA GLU A 86 29.02 9.87 -12.42
C GLU A 86 28.77 10.61 -13.73
N LEU A 87 27.60 11.24 -13.87
CA LEU A 87 27.28 12.07 -15.03
C LEU A 87 28.16 13.31 -15.11
N ALA A 88 28.51 13.93 -13.98
CA ALA A 88 29.38 15.12 -13.97
C ALA A 88 30.82 14.77 -14.38
N ALA A 89 31.34 13.64 -13.92
CA ALA A 89 32.64 13.13 -14.36
C ALA A 89 32.67 12.88 -15.87
N GLU A 90 31.59 12.34 -16.43
CA GLU A 90 31.44 12.13 -17.87
C GLU A 90 31.31 13.44 -18.66
N ALA A 91 30.56 14.41 -18.13
CA ALA A 91 30.34 15.72 -18.73
C ALA A 91 31.55 16.68 -18.56
N GLY A 92 32.63 16.23 -17.92
CA GLY A 92 33.78 17.07 -17.57
C GLY A 92 33.41 18.24 -16.66
N MET A 93 32.37 18.08 -15.84
CA MET A 93 31.88 19.08 -14.90
C MET A 93 32.38 18.77 -13.50
N GLU A 94 32.95 19.78 -12.83
CA GLU A 94 33.18 19.67 -11.40
C GLU A 94 31.85 19.77 -10.67
N VAL A 95 31.56 18.75 -9.84
CA VAL A 95 30.43 18.82 -8.91
C VAL A 95 30.79 19.89 -7.86
N PRO A 96 29.91 20.90 -7.63
CA PRO A 96 30.17 21.96 -6.67
C PRO A 96 30.65 21.37 -5.36
N ALA A 97 31.79 21.88 -4.86
CA ALA A 97 32.47 21.31 -3.71
C ALA A 97 31.47 21.11 -2.56
N ALA A 98 31.49 19.90 -2.00
CA ALA A 98 30.81 19.66 -0.73
C ALA A 98 31.34 20.69 0.27
N ASP A 99 30.47 21.21 1.15
CA ASP A 99 30.87 21.96 2.35
C ASP A 99 32.19 21.35 2.88
N PRO A 100 33.25 22.13 3.17
CA PRO A 100 34.50 21.59 3.73
C PRO A 100 34.27 20.57 4.86
N ARG A 101 33.18 20.72 5.63
CA ARG A 101 32.72 19.72 6.61
C ARG A 101 32.22 18.42 6.00
N ALA A 102 31.48 18.47 4.90
CA ALA A 102 31.01 17.32 4.15
C ALA A 102 32.13 16.62 3.34
N ALA A 103 33.11 17.37 2.84
CA ALA A 103 34.32 16.80 2.22
C ALA A 103 35.16 16.04 3.25
N LYS A 104 35.43 16.68 4.41
CA LYS A 104 36.09 16.03 5.55
C LYS A 104 35.32 14.79 6.03
N LYS A 105 33.99 14.88 6.17
CA LYS A 105 33.14 13.74 6.53
C LYS A 105 33.18 12.62 5.49
N ALA A 106 33.29 12.94 4.20
CA ALA A 106 33.41 11.93 3.15
C ALA A 106 34.78 11.23 3.16
N GLU A 107 35.85 11.96 3.46
CA GLU A 107 37.20 11.43 3.66
C GLU A 107 37.30 10.57 4.93
N GLU A 108 36.71 11.02 6.04
CA GLU A 108 36.53 10.24 7.28
C GLU A 108 35.73 8.96 7.01
N GLN A 109 34.65 9.03 6.23
CA GLN A 109 33.90 7.83 5.84
C GLN A 109 34.68 6.89 4.91
N ALA A 110 35.51 7.43 4.00
CA ALA A 110 36.37 6.61 3.14
C ALA A 110 37.39 5.85 4.00
N SER A 111 38.02 6.53 4.96
CA SER A 111 39.00 5.92 5.84
C SER A 111 38.38 4.91 6.82
N LEU A 112 37.15 5.13 7.30
CA LEU A 112 36.41 4.11 8.06
C LEU A 112 36.06 2.87 7.22
N ARG A 113 35.81 3.03 5.91
CA ARG A 113 35.58 1.89 5.02
C ARG A 113 36.85 1.06 4.83
N ASP A 114 38.01 1.71 4.79
CA ASP A 114 39.28 1.00 4.71
C ASP A 114 39.52 0.15 5.97
N VAL A 115 39.10 0.65 7.14
CA VAL A 115 39.13 -0.11 8.40
C VAL A 115 38.20 -1.32 8.33
N THR A 116 36.93 -1.15 7.94
CA THR A 116 35.97 -2.27 7.89
C THR A 116 36.36 -3.30 6.83
N GLN A 117 36.88 -2.86 5.69
CA GLN A 117 37.38 -3.76 4.65
C GLN A 117 38.62 -4.53 5.14
N ALA A 118 39.59 -3.87 5.78
CA ALA A 118 40.75 -4.56 6.33
C ALA A 118 40.38 -5.56 7.43
N ALA A 119 39.35 -5.26 8.24
CA ALA A 119 38.80 -6.21 9.21
C ALA A 119 38.17 -7.42 8.50
N ALA A 120 37.41 -7.21 7.42
CA ALA A 120 36.81 -8.29 6.64
C ALA A 120 37.88 -9.22 6.05
N ASP A 121 38.92 -8.65 5.45
CA ASP A 121 40.02 -9.41 4.85
C ASP A 121 40.75 -10.22 5.91
N TRP A 122 41.00 -9.63 7.09
CA TRP A 122 41.63 -10.33 8.20
C TRP A 122 40.76 -11.47 8.74
N PHE A 123 39.46 -11.26 8.95
CA PHE A 123 38.55 -12.32 9.38
C PHE A 123 38.49 -13.47 8.35
N ALA A 124 38.49 -13.15 7.05
CA ALA A 124 38.53 -14.16 6.00
C ALA A 124 39.84 -14.97 6.03
N GLN A 125 40.98 -14.32 6.27
CA GLN A 125 42.27 -14.99 6.47
C GLN A 125 42.26 -15.91 7.70
N GLN A 126 41.69 -15.46 8.83
CA GLN A 126 41.54 -16.29 10.03
C GLN A 126 40.69 -17.53 9.76
N LEU A 127 39.60 -17.41 8.98
CA LEU A 127 38.79 -18.53 8.56
C LEU A 127 39.53 -19.50 7.62
N GLY A 128 40.53 -19.03 6.88
CA GLY A 128 41.42 -19.86 6.04
C GLY A 128 42.52 -20.57 6.83
N SER A 129 42.90 -20.06 8.00
CA SER A 129 43.98 -20.59 8.83
C SER A 129 43.66 -21.93 9.51
N SER A 130 44.62 -22.53 10.21
CA SER A 130 44.39 -23.71 11.07
C SER A 130 43.33 -23.45 12.14
N ASN A 131 43.30 -22.24 12.71
CA ASN A 131 42.30 -21.82 13.71
C ASN A 131 40.87 -21.79 13.14
N GLY A 132 40.74 -21.70 11.82
CA GLY A 132 39.46 -21.71 11.10
C GLY A 132 38.75 -23.07 11.04
N ALA A 133 39.40 -24.17 11.44
CA ALA A 133 38.86 -25.52 11.23
C ALA A 133 37.46 -25.74 11.84
N PRO A 134 37.18 -25.36 13.10
CA PRO A 134 35.84 -25.54 13.70
C PRO A 134 34.75 -24.73 12.98
N ALA A 135 35.10 -23.52 12.54
CA ALA A 135 34.18 -22.65 11.79
C ALA A 135 33.85 -23.21 10.41
N ARG A 136 34.86 -23.77 9.70
CA ARG A 136 34.65 -24.44 8.41
C ARG A 136 33.84 -25.73 8.55
N GLU A 137 34.08 -26.50 9.61
CA GLU A 137 33.29 -27.70 9.90
C GLU A 137 31.82 -27.34 10.19
N TYR A 138 31.58 -26.27 10.95
CA TYR A 138 30.23 -25.76 11.20
C TYR A 138 29.52 -25.36 9.89
N LEU A 139 30.18 -24.62 9.00
CA LEU A 139 29.64 -24.25 7.69
C LEU A 139 29.34 -25.47 6.82
N ALA A 140 30.23 -26.47 6.82
CA ALA A 140 30.04 -27.72 6.08
C ALA A 140 28.83 -28.53 6.62
N LYS A 141 28.65 -28.60 7.94
CA LYS A 141 27.47 -29.23 8.58
C LYS A 141 26.16 -28.52 8.21
N ARG A 142 26.23 -27.22 7.92
CA ARG A 142 25.11 -26.42 7.41
C ARG A 142 24.93 -26.51 5.90
N GLY A 143 25.76 -27.28 5.19
CA GLY A 143 25.65 -27.46 3.74
C GLY A 143 26.10 -26.24 2.91
N ILE A 144 26.83 -25.30 3.51
CA ILE A 144 27.29 -24.09 2.82
C ILE A 144 28.53 -24.43 2.00
N SER A 145 28.45 -24.21 0.68
CA SER A 145 29.55 -24.50 -0.23
C SER A 145 30.71 -23.50 -0.09
N GLU A 146 31.88 -23.90 -0.57
CA GLU A 146 33.05 -23.02 -0.65
C GLU A 146 32.79 -21.78 -1.52
N ALA A 147 31.99 -21.93 -2.57
CA ALA A 147 31.60 -20.82 -3.44
C ALA A 147 30.76 -19.79 -2.70
N THR A 148 29.72 -20.22 -1.99
CA THR A 148 28.88 -19.37 -1.15
C THR A 148 29.67 -18.75 0.00
N ARG A 149 30.56 -19.52 0.63
CA ARG A 149 31.46 -19.04 1.68
C ARG A 149 32.27 -17.82 1.21
N LYS A 150 32.85 -17.89 0.02
CA LYS A 150 33.59 -16.79 -0.60
C LYS A 150 32.68 -15.66 -1.05
N ALA A 151 31.54 -15.96 -1.68
CA ALA A 151 30.62 -14.97 -2.22
C ALA A 151 30.00 -14.06 -1.14
N PHE A 152 29.72 -14.61 0.04
CA PHE A 152 29.24 -13.87 1.20
C PHE A 152 30.38 -13.30 2.07
N GLY A 153 31.60 -13.78 1.87
CA GLY A 153 32.79 -13.26 2.54
C GLY A 153 32.88 -13.69 4.00
N PHE A 154 32.48 -14.92 4.33
CA PHE A 154 32.57 -15.42 5.69
C PHE A 154 33.98 -15.29 6.26
N GLY A 155 34.06 -14.99 7.56
CA GLY A 155 35.31 -14.90 8.30
C GLY A 155 35.23 -15.53 9.68
N LEU A 156 36.32 -15.47 10.43
CA LEU A 156 36.39 -15.94 11.81
C LEU A 156 37.03 -14.86 12.68
N ALA A 157 36.33 -14.45 13.73
CA ALA A 157 36.91 -13.72 14.84
C ALA A 157 37.45 -14.75 15.85
N PRO A 158 38.79 -14.82 16.06
CA PRO A 158 39.37 -15.74 17.02
C PRO A 158 38.90 -15.42 18.45
N GLU A 159 39.03 -16.38 19.34
CA GLU A 159 38.72 -16.19 20.77
C GLU A 159 39.86 -15.42 21.46
N SER A 160 39.94 -14.12 21.17
CA SER A 160 40.95 -13.22 21.74
C SER A 160 40.35 -11.85 22.01
N ARG A 161 40.90 -11.13 22.99
CA ARG A 161 40.47 -9.77 23.35
C ARG A 161 41.22 -8.68 22.58
N SER A 162 42.27 -9.00 21.84
CA SER A 162 43.13 -8.01 21.19
C SER A 162 43.67 -8.43 19.81
N ALA A 163 43.32 -9.62 19.32
CA ALA A 163 43.88 -10.13 18.06
C ALA A 163 43.58 -9.23 16.86
N LEU A 164 42.36 -8.66 16.79
CA LEU A 164 41.98 -7.74 15.73
C LEU A 164 42.70 -6.39 15.90
N LYS A 165 42.77 -5.87 17.14
CA LYS A 165 43.52 -4.64 17.46
C LYS A 165 44.98 -4.73 17.00
N GLU A 166 45.66 -5.83 17.31
CA GLU A 166 47.05 -6.06 16.90
C GLU A 166 47.20 -6.21 15.39
N ALA A 167 46.28 -6.92 14.74
CA ALA A 167 46.28 -7.10 13.29
C ALA A 167 46.07 -5.78 12.52
N LEU A 168 45.26 -4.88 13.06
CA LEU A 168 44.90 -3.60 12.46
C LEU A 168 45.62 -2.40 13.07
N LYS A 169 46.76 -2.60 13.74
CA LYS A 169 47.58 -1.55 14.37
C LYS A 169 48.02 -0.40 13.45
N LYS A 170 47.93 -0.60 12.13
CA LYS A 170 48.18 0.45 11.13
C LYS A 170 47.14 1.56 11.16
N PHE A 171 45.96 1.30 11.73
CA PHE A 171 44.88 2.28 11.89
C PHE A 171 44.84 2.83 13.32
N PRO A 172 44.46 4.10 13.52
CA PRO A 172 44.25 4.65 14.84
C PRO A 172 43.19 3.88 15.63
N THR A 173 43.43 3.61 16.92
CA THR A 173 42.47 2.93 17.80
C THR A 173 41.10 3.59 17.83
N ALA A 174 41.06 4.93 17.77
CA ALA A 174 39.80 5.70 17.71
C ALA A 174 38.94 5.31 16.50
N MET A 175 39.54 5.10 15.33
CA MET A 175 38.82 4.66 14.14
C MET A 175 38.31 3.23 14.25
N LEU A 176 39.06 2.34 14.92
CA LEU A 176 38.61 0.96 15.17
C LEU A 176 37.40 0.93 16.12
N VAL A 177 37.35 1.84 17.10
CA VAL A 177 36.18 2.03 17.98
C VAL A 177 35.00 2.60 17.20
N GLU A 178 35.22 3.65 16.41
CA GLU A 178 34.18 4.31 15.60
C GLU A 178 33.58 3.39 14.52
N ALA A 179 34.41 2.53 13.91
CA ALA A 179 33.96 1.47 12.99
C ALA A 179 33.23 0.31 13.71
N GLY A 180 33.15 0.34 15.05
CA GLY A 180 32.49 -0.68 15.86
C GLY A 180 33.27 -2.00 15.97
N MET A 181 34.57 -2.00 15.67
CA MET A 181 35.44 -3.19 15.74
C MET A 181 35.96 -3.43 17.16
N LEU A 182 36.16 -2.35 17.92
CA LEU A 182 36.58 -2.39 19.32
C LEU A 182 35.49 -1.82 20.24
N ILE A 183 35.49 -2.28 21.50
CA ILE A 183 34.71 -1.69 22.59
C ILE A 183 35.68 -0.88 23.44
N ALA A 184 35.42 0.42 23.55
CA ALA A 184 36.07 1.29 24.53
C ALA A 184 35.32 1.22 25.87
N VAL A 185 36.05 1.19 26.98
CA VAL A 185 35.51 1.27 28.34
C VAL A 185 36.33 2.31 29.08
N ASP A 186 35.66 3.13 29.89
CA ASP A 186 36.33 4.19 30.68
C ASP A 186 37.48 3.59 31.51
N ASP A 187 38.62 4.28 31.48
CA ASP A 187 39.86 3.91 32.19
C ASP A 187 40.42 2.51 31.87
N LYS A 188 40.04 1.90 30.74
CA LYS A 188 40.54 0.60 30.30
C LYS A 188 40.93 0.59 28.83
N GLU A 189 41.90 -0.26 28.50
CA GLU A 189 42.29 -0.49 27.11
C GLU A 189 41.13 -1.04 26.27
N PRO A 190 40.85 -0.46 25.08
CA PRO A 190 39.87 -0.97 24.15
C PRO A 190 40.18 -2.42 23.74
N TYR A 191 39.13 -3.23 23.62
CA TYR A 191 39.23 -4.65 23.32
C TYR A 191 38.30 -5.08 22.18
N ASP A 192 38.61 -6.21 21.55
CA ASP A 192 37.88 -6.74 20.39
C ASP A 192 36.40 -7.00 20.71
N ARG A 193 35.52 -6.45 19.86
CA ARG A 193 34.06 -6.64 20.00
C ARG A 193 33.64 -8.07 19.69
N PHE A 194 34.15 -8.62 18.61
CA PHE A 194 33.81 -9.96 18.13
C PHE A 194 34.88 -10.95 18.56
N ARG A 195 34.47 -12.04 19.21
CA ARG A 195 35.38 -13.04 19.80
C ARG A 195 34.76 -14.42 19.70
N GLY A 196 35.52 -15.40 19.20
CA GLY A 196 35.04 -16.78 19.04
C GLY A 196 33.80 -16.88 18.13
N ARG A 197 33.71 -16.01 17.12
CA ARG A 197 32.51 -15.84 16.29
C ARG A 197 32.80 -16.06 14.81
N LEU A 198 31.92 -16.81 14.16
CA LEU A 198 31.80 -16.82 12.71
C LEU A 198 31.31 -15.45 12.25
N MET A 199 32.11 -14.78 11.44
CA MET A 199 31.86 -13.42 10.97
C MET A 199 31.12 -13.43 9.65
N ILE A 200 30.07 -12.62 9.59
CA ILE A 200 29.17 -12.46 8.45
C ILE A 200 29.20 -10.97 8.07
N PRO A 201 29.93 -10.57 7.02
CA PRO A 201 30.00 -9.17 6.61
C PRO A 201 28.64 -8.64 6.16
N ILE A 202 28.31 -7.44 6.60
CA ILE A 202 27.13 -6.67 6.17
C ILE A 202 27.62 -5.65 5.15
N ARG A 203 26.95 -5.60 3.99
CA ARG A 203 27.32 -4.76 2.86
C ARG A 203 26.30 -3.66 2.62
N ASP A 204 26.76 -2.53 2.10
CA ASP A 204 25.86 -1.53 1.52
C ASP A 204 25.33 -1.98 0.15
N ALA A 205 24.42 -1.21 -0.45
CA ALA A 205 23.84 -1.52 -1.77
C ALA A 205 24.87 -1.62 -2.92
N ARG A 206 26.14 -1.20 -2.71
CA ARG A 206 27.23 -1.33 -3.69
C ARG A 206 28.13 -2.53 -3.40
N GLY A 207 27.81 -3.34 -2.39
CA GLY A 207 28.60 -4.51 -2.00
C GLY A 207 29.81 -4.19 -1.11
N ARG A 208 29.96 -2.96 -0.62
CA ARG A 208 31.08 -2.57 0.25
C ARG A 208 30.78 -2.95 1.70
N VAL A 209 31.77 -3.48 2.43
CA VAL A 209 31.59 -3.91 3.83
C VAL A 209 31.45 -2.69 4.75
N ILE A 210 30.33 -2.60 5.46
CA ILE A 210 30.00 -1.48 6.35
C ILE A 210 29.85 -1.90 7.82
N ALA A 211 29.60 -3.18 8.08
CA ALA A 211 29.39 -3.74 9.41
C ALA A 211 29.54 -5.26 9.40
N PHE A 212 29.35 -5.89 10.56
CA PHE A 212 29.38 -7.35 10.67
C PHE A 212 28.27 -7.86 11.58
N GLY A 213 27.73 -9.03 11.22
CA GLY A 213 27.09 -9.97 12.14
C GLY A 213 28.12 -11.01 12.60
N GLY A 214 27.98 -11.50 13.81
CA GLY A 214 28.88 -12.49 14.40
C GLY A 214 28.11 -13.58 15.14
N ARG A 215 28.18 -14.82 14.65
CA ARG A 215 27.55 -15.98 15.28
C ARG A 215 28.55 -16.71 16.17
N ILE A 216 28.22 -16.91 17.44
CA ILE A 216 29.11 -17.67 18.34
C ILE A 216 29.19 -19.15 17.91
N LEU A 217 30.38 -19.74 17.99
CA LEU A 217 30.60 -21.15 17.63
C LEU A 217 30.57 -22.10 18.84
N GLY A 218 30.93 -21.60 20.03
CA GLY A 218 30.86 -22.33 21.30
C GLY A 218 29.76 -21.78 22.21
N ASP A 219 29.96 -21.97 23.51
CA ASP A 219 29.02 -21.53 24.55
C ASP A 219 29.13 -20.02 24.79
N GLY A 220 27.98 -19.37 24.97
CA GLY A 220 27.90 -17.96 25.35
C GLY A 220 26.76 -17.21 24.67
N GLU A 221 26.46 -16.03 25.20
CA GLU A 221 25.39 -15.16 24.71
C GLU A 221 25.91 -13.78 24.27
N PRO A 222 25.24 -13.11 23.33
CA PRO A 222 24.12 -13.60 22.51
C PRO A 222 24.59 -14.50 21.37
N LYS A 223 23.71 -15.39 20.89
CA LYS A 223 23.98 -16.31 19.75
C LYS A 223 24.44 -15.57 18.51
N TYR A 224 23.76 -14.47 18.18
CA TYR A 224 24.14 -13.52 17.13
C TYR A 224 24.41 -12.15 17.75
N LEU A 225 25.50 -11.51 17.31
CA LEU A 225 25.89 -10.17 17.69
C LEU A 225 26.10 -9.33 16.43
N ASN A 226 25.42 -8.19 16.33
CA ASN A 226 25.65 -7.24 15.25
C ASN A 226 26.60 -6.12 15.71
N SER A 227 27.30 -5.50 14.76
CA SER A 227 27.94 -4.21 14.96
C SER A 227 26.97 -3.20 15.59
N PRO A 228 27.45 -2.25 16.40
CA PRO A 228 26.63 -1.11 16.83
C PRO A 228 26.31 -0.23 15.62
N ASP A 229 25.41 0.74 15.77
CA ASP A 229 25.26 1.76 14.72
C ASP A 229 26.56 2.58 14.63
N THR A 230 26.99 2.89 13.41
CA THR A 230 28.22 3.62 13.10
C THR A 230 27.94 4.65 11.99
N PRO A 231 28.87 5.57 11.68
CA PRO A 231 28.72 6.45 10.52
C PRO A 231 28.53 5.72 9.17
N LEU A 232 28.93 4.45 9.08
CA LEU A 232 28.77 3.60 7.90
C LEU A 232 27.54 2.70 7.95
N PHE A 233 26.99 2.44 9.14
CA PHE A 233 25.99 1.41 9.36
C PHE A 233 24.86 1.88 10.26
N ASP A 234 23.64 1.83 9.72
CA ASP A 234 22.39 2.06 10.43
C ASP A 234 21.51 0.82 10.28
N LYS A 235 21.24 0.12 11.38
CA LYS A 235 20.43 -1.11 11.39
C LYS A 235 19.03 -0.88 10.82
N GLY A 236 18.41 0.25 11.11
CA GLY A 236 17.05 0.58 10.69
C GLY A 236 16.96 0.97 9.23
N ARG A 237 18.08 1.18 8.54
CA ARG A 237 18.16 1.61 7.13
C ARG A 237 19.01 0.68 6.26
N THR A 238 19.35 -0.49 6.77
CA THR A 238 20.16 -1.48 6.06
C THR A 238 19.43 -2.81 6.05
N LEU A 239 19.43 -3.48 4.89
CA LEU A 239 18.96 -4.86 4.73
C LEU A 239 20.16 -5.73 4.39
N TYR A 240 20.26 -6.89 5.03
CA TYR A 240 21.26 -7.88 4.68
C TYR A 240 21.04 -8.35 3.23
N ASN A 241 22.14 -8.59 2.51
CA ASN A 241 22.17 -9.11 1.13
C ASN A 241 21.49 -8.22 0.07
N LEU A 242 21.21 -6.96 0.38
CA LEU A 242 20.57 -6.04 -0.57
C LEU A 242 21.40 -5.86 -1.85
N ASP A 243 22.73 -5.89 -1.76
CA ASP A 243 23.66 -5.78 -2.89
C ASP A 243 23.50 -6.91 -3.92
N LYS A 244 23.18 -8.13 -3.47
CA LYS A 244 22.95 -9.29 -4.36
C LYS A 244 21.48 -9.45 -4.73
N ALA A 245 20.58 -9.18 -3.78
CA ALA A 245 19.15 -9.33 -3.98
C ALA A 245 18.58 -8.27 -4.93
N SER A 246 19.12 -7.04 -4.95
CA SER A 246 18.61 -5.97 -5.83
C SER A 246 18.81 -6.26 -7.32
N PRO A 247 19.98 -6.74 -7.80
CA PRO A 247 20.11 -7.21 -9.18
C PRO A 247 19.26 -8.45 -9.49
N ALA A 248 19.15 -9.39 -8.55
CA ALA A 248 18.37 -10.62 -8.73
C ALA A 248 16.86 -10.33 -8.85
N SER A 249 16.35 -9.41 -8.04
CA SER A 249 14.92 -9.06 -8.03
C SER A 249 14.44 -8.42 -9.32
N ARG A 250 15.32 -7.77 -10.09
CA ARG A 250 14.98 -7.26 -11.43
C ARG A 250 14.69 -8.38 -12.43
N GLN A 251 15.27 -9.56 -12.21
CA GLN A 251 15.07 -10.73 -13.07
C GLN A 251 13.86 -11.54 -12.62
N THR A 252 13.66 -11.67 -11.30
CA THR A 252 12.57 -12.47 -10.73
C THR A 252 11.29 -11.69 -10.48
N ASN A 253 11.35 -10.35 -10.52
CA ASN A 253 10.31 -9.43 -10.07
C ASN A 253 9.81 -9.73 -8.64
N ARG A 254 10.71 -10.18 -7.77
CA ARG A 254 10.40 -10.67 -6.42
C ARG A 254 11.48 -10.26 -5.43
N ILE A 255 11.07 -10.00 -4.20
CA ILE A 255 11.94 -9.89 -3.02
C ILE A 255 11.34 -10.73 -1.91
N ILE A 256 12.15 -11.58 -1.30
CA ILE A 256 11.78 -12.41 -0.16
C ILE A 256 12.43 -11.84 1.09
N VAL A 257 11.63 -11.53 2.11
CA VAL A 257 12.11 -11.03 3.39
C VAL A 257 12.05 -12.16 4.42
N VAL A 258 13.21 -12.61 4.88
CA VAL A 258 13.36 -13.65 5.92
C VAL A 258 13.89 -13.04 7.22
N GLU A 259 13.97 -13.81 8.30
CA GLU A 259 14.34 -13.29 9.62
C GLU A 259 15.84 -13.04 9.78
N GLY A 260 16.69 -13.96 9.31
CA GLY A 260 18.11 -13.96 9.64
C GLY A 260 19.06 -14.09 8.46
N TYR A 261 20.35 -13.90 8.78
CA TYR A 261 21.45 -14.06 7.83
C TYR A 261 21.50 -15.46 7.22
N MET A 262 21.33 -16.47 8.06
CA MET A 262 21.50 -17.85 7.65
C MET A 262 20.40 -18.28 6.68
N ASP A 263 19.19 -17.79 6.87
CA ASP A 263 18.06 -18.04 5.97
C ASP A 263 18.35 -17.46 4.57
N VAL A 264 18.85 -16.22 4.52
CA VAL A 264 19.25 -15.60 3.24
C VAL A 264 20.37 -16.38 2.56
N ILE A 265 21.36 -16.82 3.32
CA ILE A 265 22.52 -17.54 2.79
C ILE A 265 22.11 -18.94 2.31
N ALA A 266 21.24 -19.63 3.05
CA ALA A 266 20.70 -20.93 2.67
C ALA A 266 19.85 -20.83 1.39
N LEU A 267 19.01 -19.81 1.28
CA LEU A 267 18.25 -19.52 0.05
C LEU A 267 19.18 -19.24 -1.13
N ALA A 268 20.23 -18.44 -0.92
CA ALA A 268 21.21 -18.15 -1.96
C ALA A 268 22.01 -19.40 -2.39
N GLU A 269 22.37 -20.30 -1.46
CA GLU A 269 23.00 -21.59 -1.77
C GLU A 269 22.10 -22.44 -2.67
N ALA A 270 20.78 -22.39 -2.47
CA ALA A 270 19.81 -23.06 -3.31
C ALA A 270 19.47 -22.31 -4.61
N GLY A 271 20.17 -21.21 -4.92
CA GLY A 271 19.95 -20.43 -6.14
C GLY A 271 18.85 -19.37 -6.04
N ILE A 272 18.29 -19.15 -4.85
CA ILE A 272 17.29 -18.10 -4.57
C ILE A 272 18.03 -16.86 -4.04
N ALA A 273 18.54 -16.05 -4.97
CA ALA A 273 19.40 -14.90 -4.64
C ALA A 273 18.63 -13.63 -4.26
N ASP A 274 17.31 -13.60 -4.46
CA ASP A 274 16.42 -12.45 -4.24
C ASP A 274 15.88 -12.34 -2.80
N ALA A 275 16.59 -12.93 -1.83
CA ALA A 275 16.27 -12.88 -0.40
C ALA A 275 17.06 -11.79 0.36
N VAL A 276 16.39 -11.12 1.29
CA VAL A 276 16.96 -10.12 2.21
C VAL A 276 16.51 -10.38 3.64
N ALA A 277 17.27 -9.87 4.62
CA ALA A 277 16.88 -9.95 6.03
C ALA A 277 17.07 -8.60 6.75
N PRO A 278 16.18 -8.21 7.67
CA PRO A 278 16.41 -7.10 8.57
C PRO A 278 17.55 -7.43 9.56
N LEU A 279 18.28 -6.41 9.99
CA LEU A 279 19.45 -6.56 10.87
C LEU A 279 19.12 -6.31 12.35
N GLY A 280 17.84 -6.31 12.69
CA GLY A 280 17.27 -6.01 14.01
C GLY A 280 16.07 -6.89 14.32
N THR A 281 15.30 -6.54 15.36
CA THR A 281 14.20 -7.37 15.89
C THR A 281 12.91 -7.29 15.06
N ALA A 282 12.77 -6.28 14.20
CA ALA A 282 11.62 -6.10 13.33
C ALA A 282 12.00 -5.33 12.07
N LEU A 283 11.25 -5.55 11.00
CA LEU A 283 11.32 -4.78 9.77
C LEU A 283 10.86 -3.33 10.02
N THR A 284 11.63 -2.35 9.56
CA THR A 284 11.33 -0.91 9.74
C THR A 284 10.62 -0.31 8.53
N GLU A 285 10.03 0.87 8.72
CA GLU A 285 9.39 1.67 7.67
C GLU A 285 10.39 2.08 6.58
N ASN A 286 11.62 2.43 6.97
CA ASN A 286 12.70 2.74 6.03
C ASN A 286 13.08 1.51 5.20
N GLN A 287 13.13 0.33 5.81
CA GLN A 287 13.39 -0.92 5.10
C GLN A 287 12.25 -1.30 4.16
N LEU A 288 10.99 -1.16 4.58
CA LEU A 288 9.81 -1.32 3.73
C LEU A 288 9.87 -0.40 2.51
N GLY A 289 10.17 0.89 2.73
CA GLY A 289 10.34 1.86 1.64
C GLY A 289 11.46 1.49 0.67
N MET A 290 12.57 0.91 1.14
CA MET A 290 13.63 0.39 0.26
C MET A 290 13.15 -0.83 -0.55
N ILE A 291 12.41 -1.74 0.08
CA ILE A 291 11.90 -2.95 -0.59
C ILE A 291 10.87 -2.59 -1.65
N TRP A 292 9.94 -1.68 -1.36
CA TRP A 292 8.92 -1.24 -2.31
C TRP A 292 9.47 -0.48 -3.51
N ARG A 293 10.69 0.05 -3.46
CA ARG A 293 11.38 0.58 -4.65
C ARG A 293 11.82 -0.52 -5.61
N MET A 294 11.98 -1.75 -5.13
CA MET A 294 12.37 -2.90 -5.94
C MET A 294 11.16 -3.66 -6.46
N VAL A 295 10.20 -3.97 -5.59
CA VAL A 295 9.01 -4.77 -5.93
C VAL A 295 7.78 -4.22 -5.19
N PRO A 296 6.63 -4.05 -5.88
CA PRO A 296 5.42 -3.49 -5.26
C PRO A 296 4.83 -4.36 -4.14
N VAL A 297 4.98 -5.69 -4.23
CA VAL A 297 4.44 -6.67 -3.28
C VAL A 297 5.53 -7.68 -2.89
N PRO A 298 6.43 -7.36 -1.94
CA PRO A 298 7.39 -8.33 -1.42
C PRO A 298 6.71 -9.47 -0.64
N ILE A 299 7.41 -10.60 -0.54
CA ILE A 299 6.97 -11.79 0.20
C ILE A 299 7.72 -11.86 1.53
N LEU A 300 7.02 -11.82 2.64
CA LEU A 300 7.57 -12.04 3.97
C LEU A 300 7.46 -13.53 4.30
N CYS A 301 8.59 -14.16 4.57
CA CYS A 301 8.71 -15.58 4.89
C CYS A 301 9.49 -15.71 6.20
N PHE A 302 8.77 -15.67 7.32
CA PHE A 302 9.32 -15.77 8.67
C PHE A 302 9.17 -17.19 9.23
N ASP A 303 9.83 -17.45 10.36
CA ASP A 303 9.91 -18.78 10.94
C ASP A 303 8.52 -19.30 11.29
N GLY A 304 8.33 -20.62 11.16
CA GLY A 304 7.06 -21.30 11.45
C GLY A 304 6.73 -21.39 12.95
N ASP A 305 7.33 -20.55 13.79
CA ASP A 305 7.16 -20.57 15.25
C ASP A 305 6.35 -19.36 15.76
N SER A 306 6.09 -19.31 17.07
CA SER A 306 5.31 -18.21 17.65
C SER A 306 5.99 -16.83 17.53
N ALA A 307 7.32 -16.79 17.45
CA ALA A 307 8.07 -15.55 17.32
C ALA A 307 7.98 -15.01 15.88
N GLY A 308 8.13 -15.87 14.88
CA GLY A 308 7.97 -15.53 13.46
C GLY A 308 6.54 -15.08 13.13
N GLN A 309 5.53 -15.75 13.70
CA GLN A 309 4.12 -15.30 13.54
C GLN A 309 3.88 -13.90 14.12
N LYS A 310 4.48 -13.58 15.28
CA LYS A 310 4.44 -12.23 15.88
C LYS A 310 5.24 -11.23 15.05
N ALA A 311 6.39 -11.61 14.50
CA ALA A 311 7.19 -10.76 13.62
C ALA A 311 6.41 -10.41 12.34
N ALA A 312 5.71 -11.37 11.76
CA ALA A 312 4.88 -11.18 10.58
C ALA A 312 3.75 -10.18 10.86
N MET A 313 3.08 -10.33 12.01
CA MET A 313 2.02 -9.38 12.41
C MET A 313 2.58 -7.98 12.69
N ARG A 314 3.75 -7.86 13.34
CA ARG A 314 4.41 -6.56 13.51
C ARG A 314 4.75 -5.89 12.19
N ALA A 315 5.25 -6.66 11.21
CA ALA A 315 5.55 -6.14 9.88
C ALA A 315 4.28 -5.72 9.13
N ALA A 316 3.19 -6.50 9.25
CA ALA A 316 1.88 -6.14 8.72
C ALA A 316 1.39 -4.79 9.30
N MET A 317 1.40 -4.65 10.62
CA MET A 317 0.97 -3.42 11.30
C MET A 317 1.83 -2.20 10.93
N ARG A 318 3.15 -2.37 10.80
CA ARG A 318 4.08 -1.32 10.35
C ARG A 318 3.81 -0.85 8.92
N ALA A 319 3.32 -1.77 8.07
CA ALA A 319 3.06 -1.47 6.67
C ALA A 319 1.73 -0.76 6.45
N LEU A 320 0.73 -0.96 7.31
CA LEU A 320 -0.63 -0.42 7.14
C LEU A 320 -0.65 1.10 6.87
N PRO A 321 0.01 1.97 7.67
CA PRO A 321 -0.01 3.41 7.41
C PRO A 321 0.67 3.81 6.11
N LEU A 322 1.58 2.97 5.60
CA LEU A 322 2.39 3.25 4.43
C LEU A 322 1.80 2.66 3.14
N LEU A 323 0.68 1.94 3.22
CA LEU A 323 0.02 1.35 2.05
C LEU A 323 -0.49 2.46 1.13
N ARG A 324 -0.32 2.23 -0.17
CA ARG A 324 -0.76 3.12 -1.25
C ARG A 324 -1.15 2.27 -2.47
N PRO A 325 -1.91 2.79 -3.43
CA PRO A 325 -2.38 2.02 -4.58
C PRO A 325 -1.24 1.27 -5.28
N GLY A 326 -1.40 -0.05 -5.43
CA GLY A 326 -0.42 -0.93 -6.07
C GLY A 326 0.74 -1.41 -5.19
N PHE A 327 0.83 -0.99 -3.92
CA PHE A 327 1.88 -1.44 -2.99
C PHE A 327 1.27 -2.19 -1.80
N SER A 328 1.80 -3.38 -1.49
CA SER A 328 1.31 -4.20 -0.39
C SER A 328 2.38 -5.16 0.12
N LEU A 329 2.00 -6.10 0.98
CA LEU A 329 2.82 -7.21 1.43
C LEU A 329 2.10 -8.53 1.16
N SER A 330 2.88 -9.59 0.99
CA SER A 330 2.39 -10.97 0.98
C SER A 330 3.16 -11.80 2.00
N PHE A 331 2.57 -12.89 2.49
CA PHE A 331 3.09 -13.69 3.58
C PHE A 331 3.12 -15.16 3.20
N ALA A 332 4.32 -15.73 3.13
CA ALA A 332 4.52 -17.17 3.01
C ALA A 332 4.59 -17.78 4.42
N THR A 333 3.72 -18.75 4.70
CA THR A 333 3.68 -19.41 6.02
C THR A 333 4.43 -20.73 5.93
N LEU A 334 5.47 -20.87 6.75
CA LEU A 334 6.23 -22.12 6.88
C LEU A 334 5.49 -23.13 7.78
N PRO A 335 5.74 -24.45 7.60
CA PRO A 335 5.32 -25.47 8.54
C PRO A 335 5.79 -25.19 9.97
N ALA A 336 5.02 -25.64 10.95
CA ALA A 336 5.29 -25.35 12.36
C ALA A 336 6.71 -25.77 12.78
N GLY A 337 7.46 -24.84 13.36
CA GLY A 337 8.82 -25.05 13.87
C GLY A 337 9.92 -25.20 12.81
N GLN A 338 9.65 -24.91 11.54
CA GLN A 338 10.67 -24.89 10.47
C GLN A 338 11.05 -23.45 10.10
N ASP A 339 12.32 -23.26 9.75
CA ASP A 339 12.87 -22.03 9.18
C ASP A 339 13.14 -22.19 7.66
N PRO A 340 13.45 -21.12 6.91
CA PRO A 340 13.78 -21.22 5.50
C PRO A 340 14.97 -22.15 5.20
N ASP A 341 15.98 -22.21 6.07
CA ASP A 341 17.15 -23.11 5.93
C ASP A 341 16.70 -24.58 5.96
N ASP A 342 15.88 -24.97 6.94
CA ASP A 342 15.34 -26.31 7.10
C ASP A 342 14.54 -26.76 5.87
N ILE A 343 13.68 -25.88 5.34
CA ILE A 343 12.85 -26.17 4.17
C ILE A 343 13.72 -26.40 2.94
N VAL A 344 14.67 -25.51 2.69
CA VAL A 344 15.56 -25.59 1.53
C VAL A 344 16.43 -26.85 1.61
N ARG A 345 16.90 -27.22 2.79
CA ARG A 345 17.68 -28.45 2.98
C ARG A 345 16.85 -29.71 2.80
N ALA A 346 15.57 -29.69 3.19
CA ALA A 346 14.70 -30.84 3.09
C ALA A 346 14.10 -31.03 1.69
N ARG A 347 13.73 -29.94 1.00
CA ARG A 347 12.93 -29.96 -0.24
C ARG A 347 13.57 -29.22 -1.43
N GLY A 348 14.73 -28.61 -1.23
CA GLY A 348 15.43 -27.84 -2.26
C GLY A 348 14.71 -26.54 -2.66
N ALA A 349 15.21 -25.91 -3.71
CA ALA A 349 14.68 -24.64 -4.23
C ALA A 349 13.24 -24.77 -4.74
N THR A 350 12.89 -25.92 -5.34
CA THR A 350 11.54 -26.17 -5.87
C THR A 350 10.51 -26.20 -4.74
N GLY A 351 10.77 -26.96 -3.67
CA GLY A 351 9.85 -27.03 -2.53
C GLY A 351 9.70 -25.70 -1.78
N PHE A 352 10.75 -24.87 -1.75
CA PHE A 352 10.62 -23.52 -1.21
C PHE A 352 9.78 -22.62 -2.13
N THR A 353 9.94 -22.75 -3.45
CA THR A 353 9.17 -21.98 -4.44
C THR A 353 7.67 -22.29 -4.36
N GLU A 354 7.29 -23.57 -4.17
CA GLU A 354 5.88 -23.97 -3.96
C GLU A 354 5.25 -23.26 -2.75
N ILE A 355 6.01 -23.08 -1.66
CA ILE A 355 5.54 -22.36 -0.47
C ILE A 355 5.36 -20.85 -0.78
N LEU A 356 6.25 -20.27 -1.58
CA LEU A 356 6.14 -18.87 -2.01
C LEU A 356 4.95 -18.65 -2.94
N GLU A 357 4.60 -19.62 -3.80
CA GLU A 357 3.41 -19.55 -4.65
C GLU A 357 2.11 -19.59 -3.83
N GLY A 358 2.13 -20.25 -2.68
CA GLY A 358 1.05 -20.22 -1.69
C GLY A 358 1.02 -18.98 -0.80
N ALA A 359 1.84 -17.95 -1.07
CA ALA A 359 1.89 -16.76 -0.24
C ALA A 359 0.55 -16.02 -0.22
N GLN A 360 0.12 -15.66 0.98
CA GLN A 360 -1.18 -15.05 1.22
C GLN A 360 -1.07 -13.52 1.18
N PRO A 361 -2.05 -12.80 0.59
CA PRO A 361 -2.09 -11.35 0.65
C PRO A 361 -2.19 -10.82 2.08
N LEU A 362 -1.73 -9.58 2.31
CA LEU A 362 -1.80 -8.90 3.61
C LEU A 362 -3.21 -8.93 4.24
N VAL A 363 -4.27 -8.70 3.45
CA VAL A 363 -5.66 -8.77 3.94
C VAL A 363 -6.02 -10.14 4.51
N GLU A 364 -5.56 -11.21 3.87
CA GLU A 364 -5.83 -12.58 4.31
C GLU A 364 -5.04 -12.91 5.58
N ARG A 365 -3.79 -12.43 5.63
CA ARG A 365 -2.94 -12.58 6.82
C ARG A 365 -3.56 -11.92 8.06
N LEU A 366 -4.07 -10.69 7.92
CA LEU A 366 -4.74 -9.97 9.00
C LEU A 366 -6.03 -10.70 9.43
N TRP A 367 -6.83 -11.12 8.45
CA TRP A 367 -8.05 -11.88 8.69
C TRP A 367 -7.80 -13.15 9.51
N MET A 368 -6.87 -14.00 9.05
CA MET A 368 -6.56 -15.27 9.73
C MET A 368 -6.07 -15.06 11.17
N HIS A 369 -5.27 -14.02 11.40
CA HIS A 369 -4.78 -13.69 12.74
C HIS A 369 -5.91 -13.30 13.69
N GLU A 370 -6.81 -12.43 13.23
CA GLU A 370 -7.89 -11.91 14.07
C GLU A 370 -8.99 -12.96 14.35
N VAL A 371 -9.24 -13.85 13.40
CA VAL A 371 -10.15 -14.99 13.56
C VAL A 371 -9.58 -16.03 14.53
N ALA A 372 -8.26 -16.25 14.50
CA ALA A 372 -7.60 -17.18 15.41
C ALA A 372 -7.45 -16.65 16.85
N ALA A 373 -7.69 -15.35 17.08
CA ALA A 373 -7.45 -14.69 18.37
C ALA A 373 -8.44 -15.11 19.49
N GLY A 374 -9.62 -15.65 19.14
CA GLY A 374 -10.61 -16.05 20.15
C GLY A 374 -11.89 -16.68 19.57
N PRO A 375 -12.78 -17.18 20.44
CA PRO A 375 -14.09 -17.72 20.03
C PRO A 375 -14.97 -16.64 19.37
N LEU A 376 -15.86 -17.08 18.46
CA LEU A 376 -16.75 -16.23 17.64
C LEU A 376 -18.23 -16.63 17.79
N THR A 377 -18.57 -17.17 18.95
CA THR A 377 -19.85 -17.80 19.24
C THR A 377 -20.93 -16.79 19.62
N THR A 378 -20.59 -15.74 20.37
CA THR A 378 -21.55 -14.74 20.86
C THR A 378 -21.61 -13.50 19.96
N PRO A 379 -22.74 -12.75 19.95
CA PRO A 379 -22.81 -11.47 19.25
C PRO A 379 -21.71 -10.48 19.66
N GLU A 380 -21.34 -10.44 20.95
CA GLU A 380 -20.28 -9.59 21.50
C GLU A 380 -18.91 -9.97 20.92
N GLU A 381 -18.61 -11.27 20.82
CA GLU A 381 -17.37 -11.79 20.22
C GLU A 381 -17.28 -11.42 18.72
N ARG A 382 -18.39 -11.49 18.00
CA ARG A 382 -18.46 -11.08 16.58
C ARG A 382 -18.27 -9.59 16.40
N ALA A 383 -18.88 -8.78 17.26
CA ALA A 383 -18.67 -7.34 17.28
C ALA A 383 -17.20 -6.98 17.60
N ALA A 384 -16.58 -7.71 18.53
CA ALA A 384 -15.17 -7.53 18.86
C ALA A 384 -14.25 -7.87 17.67
N LEU A 385 -14.49 -8.96 16.94
CA LEU A 385 -13.76 -9.29 15.71
C LEU A 385 -13.87 -8.18 14.67
N LYS A 386 -15.09 -7.72 14.41
CA LYS A 386 -15.33 -6.60 13.47
C LYS A 386 -14.57 -5.35 13.88
N SER A 387 -14.59 -4.99 15.16
CA SER A 387 -13.87 -3.82 15.69
C SER A 387 -12.36 -3.93 15.44
N ARG A 388 -11.74 -5.08 15.73
CA ARG A 388 -10.30 -5.28 15.48
C ARG A 388 -9.92 -5.22 14.00
N LEU A 389 -10.73 -5.80 13.11
CA LEU A 389 -10.51 -5.73 11.66
C LEU A 389 -10.64 -4.31 11.12
N LEU A 390 -11.65 -3.55 11.58
CA LEU A 390 -11.81 -2.15 11.18
C LEU A 390 -10.66 -1.29 11.71
N ALA A 391 -10.15 -1.54 12.92
CA ALA A 391 -8.97 -0.86 13.42
C ALA A 391 -7.73 -1.03 12.51
N HIS A 392 -7.53 -2.22 11.93
CA HIS A 392 -6.47 -2.44 10.94
C HIS A 392 -6.71 -1.64 9.66
N ALA A 393 -7.94 -1.60 9.14
CA ALA A 393 -8.25 -0.79 7.96
C ALA A 393 -8.07 0.70 8.25
N ASP A 394 -8.46 1.17 9.44
CA ASP A 394 -8.42 2.57 9.84
C ASP A 394 -6.99 3.08 10.05
N ALA A 395 -6.03 2.19 10.31
CA ALA A 395 -4.60 2.51 10.35
C ALA A 395 -4.01 2.84 8.97
N ILE A 396 -4.71 2.54 7.87
CA ILE A 396 -4.27 2.85 6.51
C ILE A 396 -4.51 4.33 6.21
N GLU A 397 -3.46 5.06 5.86
CA GLU A 397 -3.56 6.50 5.58
C GLU A 397 -4.29 6.79 4.26
N ASP A 398 -3.96 6.04 3.20
CA ASP A 398 -4.58 6.18 1.88
C ASP A 398 -6.08 5.82 1.90
N ALA A 399 -6.92 6.76 1.46
CA ALA A 399 -8.37 6.64 1.59
C ALA A 399 -8.98 5.54 0.70
N ASP A 400 -8.46 5.37 -0.51
CA ASP A 400 -8.97 4.40 -1.48
C ASP A 400 -8.57 2.99 -1.05
N VAL A 401 -7.31 2.79 -0.64
CA VAL A 401 -6.85 1.51 -0.11
C VAL A 401 -7.61 1.15 1.17
N ARG A 402 -7.80 2.11 2.09
CA ARG A 402 -8.60 1.92 3.31
C ARG A 402 -10.03 1.46 2.98
N HIS A 403 -10.69 2.09 2.02
CA HIS A 403 -12.03 1.71 1.58
C HIS A 403 -12.07 0.25 1.11
N HIS A 404 -11.15 -0.16 0.25
CA HIS A 404 -11.08 -1.53 -0.24
C HIS A 404 -10.77 -2.56 0.85
N TYR A 405 -9.94 -2.22 1.85
CA TYR A 405 -9.71 -3.09 3.01
C TYR A 405 -10.98 -3.27 3.85
N ARG A 406 -11.75 -2.20 4.10
CA ARG A 406 -13.02 -2.28 4.83
C ARG A 406 -14.03 -3.17 4.10
N GLU A 407 -14.18 -3.01 2.80
CA GLU A 407 -15.07 -3.86 1.99
C GLU A 407 -14.60 -5.32 2.00
N ALA A 408 -13.30 -5.57 1.82
CA ALA A 408 -12.75 -6.93 1.85
C ALA A 408 -12.92 -7.64 3.20
N PHE A 409 -12.87 -6.90 4.32
CA PHE A 409 -13.18 -7.45 5.64
C PHE A 409 -14.68 -7.67 5.83
N ARG A 410 -15.52 -6.78 5.33
CA ARG A 410 -16.99 -6.92 5.37
C ARG A 410 -17.45 -8.16 4.63
N GLU A 411 -16.99 -8.36 3.40
CA GLU A 411 -17.31 -9.55 2.60
C GLU A 411 -16.93 -10.85 3.32
N ARG A 412 -15.76 -10.87 3.98
CA ARG A 412 -15.30 -12.02 4.76
C ARG A 412 -16.14 -12.27 6.02
N LEU A 413 -16.52 -11.21 6.74
CA LEU A 413 -17.44 -11.30 7.89
C LEU A 413 -18.79 -11.86 7.46
N ASP A 414 -19.34 -11.34 6.36
CA ASP A 414 -20.61 -11.79 5.80
C ASP A 414 -20.52 -13.26 5.38
N ALA A 415 -19.43 -13.68 4.73
CA ALA A 415 -19.20 -15.08 4.36
C ALA A 415 -19.05 -16.00 5.59
N LEU A 416 -18.36 -15.56 6.64
CA LEU A 416 -18.14 -16.35 7.86
C LEU A 416 -19.44 -16.58 8.64
N PHE A 417 -20.32 -15.57 8.69
CA PHE A 417 -21.58 -15.63 9.45
C PHE A 417 -22.82 -15.85 8.58
N ALA A 418 -22.66 -16.02 7.26
CA ALA A 418 -23.74 -16.36 6.36
C ALA A 418 -24.44 -17.62 6.87
N ARG A 419 -25.76 -17.53 7.09
CA ARG A 419 -26.57 -18.72 7.30
C ARG A 419 -26.47 -19.58 6.04
N LYS A 420 -25.99 -20.82 6.18
CA LYS A 420 -26.16 -21.84 5.13
C LYS A 420 -27.64 -21.92 4.80
N THR A 421 -28.02 -21.31 3.68
CA THR A 421 -29.35 -21.52 3.13
C THR A 421 -29.36 -22.99 2.71
N PRO A 422 -30.26 -23.84 3.25
CA PRO A 422 -30.33 -25.21 2.76
C PRO A 422 -30.52 -25.14 1.25
N GLU A 423 -29.67 -25.86 0.51
CA GLU A 423 -29.82 -25.99 -0.95
C GLU A 423 -31.28 -26.30 -1.23
N ARG A 424 -32.00 -25.35 -1.82
CA ARG A 424 -33.31 -25.64 -2.37
C ARG A 424 -33.04 -26.65 -3.48
N GLY A 425 -33.32 -27.92 -3.19
CA GLY A 425 -33.27 -28.98 -4.19
C GLY A 425 -34.01 -28.57 -5.46
N PRO A 426 -33.67 -29.18 -6.62
CA PRO A 426 -34.20 -28.78 -7.90
C PRO A 426 -35.71 -28.67 -7.83
N ARG A 427 -36.24 -27.47 -8.11
CA ARG A 427 -37.68 -27.20 -8.17
C ARG A 427 -38.29 -28.23 -9.12
N GLN A 428 -39.05 -29.19 -8.58
CA GLN A 428 -39.86 -30.05 -9.43
C GLN A 428 -40.80 -29.16 -10.25
N PRO A 429 -40.86 -29.32 -11.58
CA PRO A 429 -41.78 -28.59 -12.41
C PRO A 429 -43.21 -28.88 -11.94
N TRP A 430 -43.93 -27.82 -11.58
CA TRP A 430 -45.36 -27.92 -11.27
C TRP A 430 -46.09 -28.35 -12.54
N THR A 431 -46.70 -29.53 -12.51
CA THR A 431 -47.55 -30.05 -13.59
C THR A 431 -49.01 -29.75 -13.26
N PRO A 432 -49.76 -29.09 -14.16
CA PRO A 432 -51.19 -28.91 -13.98
C PRO A 432 -51.88 -30.24 -14.28
N ASN A 433 -52.39 -30.89 -13.25
CA ASN A 433 -53.17 -32.12 -13.42
C ASN A 433 -54.59 -31.76 -13.91
N ALA A 434 -55.00 -32.40 -15.01
CA ALA A 434 -56.34 -32.31 -15.60
C ALA A 434 -57.39 -33.10 -14.77
N PRO A 435 -58.70 -32.94 -15.04
CA PRO A 435 -59.74 -32.90 -14.02
C PRO A 435 -60.30 -34.27 -13.65
N ARG A 436 -60.62 -34.46 -12.37
CA ARG A 436 -61.55 -35.50 -11.90
C ARG A 436 -62.64 -34.87 -11.07
N GLY A 437 -63.87 -35.28 -11.38
CA GLY A 437 -65.10 -34.55 -11.08
C GLY A 437 -65.54 -34.58 -9.63
N GLY A 438 -66.37 -33.58 -9.32
CA GLY A 438 -67.53 -33.60 -8.43
C GLY A 438 -67.34 -34.12 -7.00
N PHE A 439 -67.52 -33.26 -6.01
CA PHE A 439 -68.77 -33.17 -5.24
C PHE A 439 -68.68 -31.96 -4.28
N GLY A 440 -69.80 -31.25 -4.13
CA GLY A 440 -69.89 -29.95 -3.46
C GLY A 440 -69.69 -29.96 -1.94
N GLY A 441 -69.31 -28.80 -1.42
CA GLY A 441 -69.28 -28.48 0.00
C GLY A 441 -68.52 -27.17 0.21
N GLY A 442 -69.22 -26.13 0.66
CA GLY A 442 -68.74 -24.74 0.70
C GLY A 442 -67.42 -24.53 1.46
N GLY A 443 -66.53 -23.76 0.84
CA GLY A 443 -65.30 -23.25 1.47
C GLY A 443 -64.94 -21.91 0.84
N ARG A 444 -64.86 -20.87 1.67
CA ARG A 444 -64.48 -19.50 1.29
C ARG A 444 -63.22 -19.51 0.44
N ARG A 445 -63.29 -18.95 -0.78
CA ARG A 445 -62.11 -18.62 -1.59
C ARG A 445 -61.29 -17.56 -0.85
N PHE A 446 -60.13 -17.94 -0.35
CA PHE A 446 -59.10 -17.01 0.07
C PHE A 446 -58.61 -16.30 -1.20
N ALA A 447 -58.96 -15.02 -1.37
CA ALA A 447 -58.35 -14.19 -2.39
C ALA A 447 -56.89 -13.92 -1.97
N PRO A 448 -55.89 -14.06 -2.86
CA PRO A 448 -54.52 -13.70 -2.53
C PRO A 448 -54.44 -12.20 -2.23
N ASP A 449 -53.75 -11.83 -1.15
CA ASP A 449 -53.48 -10.44 -0.79
C ASP A 449 -52.70 -9.75 -1.94
N PRO A 450 -53.20 -8.63 -2.52
CA PRO A 450 -52.52 -7.87 -3.58
C PRO A 450 -51.11 -7.40 -3.22
N ARG A 451 -50.69 -7.49 -1.96
CA ARG A 451 -49.37 -7.08 -1.46
C ARG A 451 -48.25 -8.10 -1.68
N LEU A 452 -48.56 -9.31 -2.14
CA LEU A 452 -47.58 -10.38 -2.33
C LEU A 452 -47.52 -10.82 -3.80
N GLN A 453 -47.12 -9.90 -4.68
CA GLN A 453 -46.62 -10.24 -6.01
C GLN A 453 -45.09 -10.12 -6.03
N PRO A 454 -44.36 -11.10 -6.59
CA PRO A 454 -42.93 -10.92 -6.84
C PRO A 454 -42.73 -9.81 -7.89
N PRO A 455 -41.70 -8.95 -7.75
CA PRO A 455 -41.47 -7.85 -8.69
C PRO A 455 -41.31 -8.36 -10.12
N ALA A 456 -41.94 -7.67 -11.07
CA ALA A 456 -41.82 -7.94 -12.51
C ALA A 456 -40.42 -7.59 -13.03
N ASP A 457 -40.09 -8.13 -14.21
CA ASP A 457 -38.79 -8.09 -14.91
C ASP A 457 -38.25 -6.68 -15.28
N GLU A 458 -38.83 -5.60 -14.76
CA GLU A 458 -38.31 -4.22 -14.91
C GLU A 458 -37.06 -3.95 -14.04
N THR A 459 -36.67 -4.88 -13.15
CA THR A 459 -35.49 -4.73 -12.27
C THR A 459 -34.15 -5.17 -12.89
N ARG A 460 -34.01 -5.15 -14.23
CA ARG A 460 -32.76 -5.52 -14.92
C ARG A 460 -32.11 -4.43 -15.77
N SER A 461 -32.50 -3.16 -15.59
CA SER A 461 -31.79 -2.03 -16.18
C SER A 461 -31.46 -0.97 -15.11
N ILE A 462 -30.48 -1.25 -14.25
CA ILE A 462 -29.85 -0.22 -13.40
C ILE A 462 -28.36 -0.25 -13.70
N GLY A 463 -28.05 0.34 -14.85
CA GLY A 463 -26.70 0.52 -15.36
C GLY A 463 -26.68 1.76 -16.24
N GLN A 464 -27.31 2.86 -15.78
CA GLN A 464 -27.14 4.22 -16.29
C GLN A 464 -28.05 5.19 -15.50
N ALA A 465 -27.49 6.35 -15.14
CA ALA A 465 -28.13 7.61 -14.74
C ALA A 465 -28.41 7.91 -13.24
N GLY A 466 -27.71 8.95 -12.76
CA GLY A 466 -28.21 9.88 -11.74
C GLY A 466 -27.64 9.72 -10.34
N ILE A 467 -27.53 10.84 -9.64
CA ILE A 467 -27.12 11.02 -8.24
C ILE A 467 -27.59 9.83 -7.39
N SER A 468 -26.66 9.21 -6.63
CA SER A 468 -26.92 7.95 -5.93
C SER A 468 -28.16 8.01 -5.04
N ALA A 469 -29.03 6.99 -5.14
CA ALA A 469 -30.25 6.78 -4.37
C ALA A 469 -30.21 7.23 -2.87
N PRO A 470 -29.13 7.01 -2.10
CA PRO A 470 -29.06 7.50 -0.71
C PRO A 470 -29.10 9.04 -0.54
N TYR A 471 -28.62 9.83 -1.50
CA TYR A 471 -28.62 11.29 -1.40
C TYR A 471 -30.00 11.90 -1.65
N ILE A 472 -30.74 11.35 -2.60
CA ILE A 472 -32.12 11.77 -2.87
C ILE A 472 -33.05 11.37 -1.71
N ALA A 473 -32.85 10.18 -1.13
CA ALA A 473 -33.58 9.77 0.06
C ALA A 473 -33.34 10.72 1.25
N ALA A 474 -32.10 11.17 1.45
CA ALA A 474 -31.75 12.14 2.49
C ALA A 474 -32.46 13.47 2.27
N LEU A 475 -32.41 13.98 1.03
CA LEU A 475 -33.07 15.21 0.62
C LEU A 475 -34.57 15.16 0.89
N ILE A 476 -35.27 14.14 0.40
CA ILE A 476 -36.73 14.02 0.55
C ILE A 476 -37.10 13.88 2.03
N GLY A 477 -36.34 13.11 2.81
CA GLY A 477 -36.50 13.03 4.26
C GLY A 477 -36.34 14.38 4.96
N GLY A 478 -35.38 15.20 4.53
CA GLY A 478 -35.16 16.56 5.03
C GLY A 478 -36.30 17.52 4.67
N LEU A 479 -36.74 17.49 3.42
CA LEU A 479 -37.86 18.31 2.92
C LEU A 479 -39.20 17.95 3.59
N LEU A 480 -39.41 16.68 3.95
CA LEU A 480 -40.58 16.25 4.73
C LEU A 480 -40.56 16.82 6.15
N ARG A 481 -39.39 16.89 6.79
CA ARG A 481 -39.21 17.45 8.14
C ARG A 481 -39.27 18.98 8.15
N TYR A 482 -38.79 19.61 7.08
CA TYR A 482 -38.73 21.06 6.91
C TYR A 482 -39.43 21.51 5.62
N PRO A 483 -40.78 21.47 5.55
CA PRO A 483 -41.50 21.82 4.32
C PRO A 483 -41.30 23.28 3.86
N GLU A 484 -40.88 24.17 4.76
CA GLU A 484 -40.51 25.54 4.44
C GLU A 484 -39.34 25.66 3.44
N ALA A 485 -38.45 24.66 3.39
CA ALA A 485 -37.37 24.59 2.41
C ALA A 485 -37.86 24.30 0.98
N LEU A 486 -39.04 23.69 0.82
CA LEU A 486 -39.65 23.41 -0.50
C LEU A 486 -39.93 24.70 -1.26
N ARG A 487 -40.54 25.69 -0.58
CA ARG A 487 -40.85 27.00 -1.18
C ARG A 487 -39.60 27.83 -1.43
N ARG A 488 -38.61 27.77 -0.53
CA ARG A 488 -37.35 28.53 -0.66
C ARG A 488 -36.49 28.05 -1.81
N ASN A 489 -36.57 26.76 -2.16
CA ASN A 489 -35.71 26.12 -3.17
C ASN A 489 -36.49 25.55 -4.37
N GLU A 490 -37.70 26.04 -4.64
CA GLU A 490 -38.60 25.54 -5.70
C GLU A 490 -37.90 25.42 -7.07
N GLU A 491 -37.24 26.48 -7.51
CA GLU A 491 -36.54 26.53 -8.80
C GLU A 491 -35.43 25.47 -8.89
N ALA A 492 -34.70 25.26 -7.80
CA ALA A 492 -33.61 24.29 -7.71
C ALA A 492 -34.14 22.85 -7.69
N LEU A 493 -35.19 22.60 -6.89
CA LEU A 493 -35.80 21.28 -6.73
C LEU A 493 -36.52 20.81 -8.00
N THR A 494 -37.14 21.72 -8.75
CA THR A 494 -37.79 21.40 -10.03
C THR A 494 -36.79 20.96 -11.11
N ARG A 495 -35.54 21.42 -11.02
CA ARG A 495 -34.45 21.06 -11.95
C ARG A 495 -33.69 19.80 -11.52
N LEU A 496 -33.98 19.25 -10.35
CA LEU A 496 -33.23 18.12 -9.81
C LEU A 496 -33.60 16.81 -10.53
N PRO A 497 -32.64 16.10 -11.14
CA PRO A 497 -32.93 14.80 -11.77
C PRO A 497 -33.10 13.72 -10.70
N VAL A 498 -34.32 13.20 -10.54
CA VAL A 498 -34.65 12.09 -9.65
C VAL A 498 -34.89 10.81 -10.46
N SER A 499 -34.01 9.82 -10.32
CA SER A 499 -34.05 8.58 -11.12
C SER A 499 -35.14 7.59 -10.68
N ASP A 500 -35.53 7.59 -9.40
CA ASP A 500 -36.59 6.69 -8.89
C ASP A 500 -37.97 7.32 -9.13
N PRO A 501 -38.88 6.66 -9.86
CA PRO A 501 -40.20 7.23 -10.18
C PRO A 501 -41.05 7.54 -8.95
N GLY A 502 -40.92 6.77 -7.86
CA GLY A 502 -41.68 6.98 -6.63
C GLY A 502 -41.15 8.16 -5.81
N ASP A 503 -39.83 8.40 -5.80
CA ASP A 503 -39.23 9.59 -5.21
C ASP A 503 -39.57 10.85 -6.01
N ALA A 504 -39.59 10.75 -7.34
CA ALA A 504 -39.99 11.85 -8.22
C ALA A 504 -41.46 12.23 -8.03
N GLU A 505 -42.37 11.25 -7.97
CA GLU A 505 -43.81 11.45 -7.70
C GLU A 505 -44.01 12.10 -6.32
N LEU A 506 -43.32 11.61 -5.29
CA LEU A 506 -43.39 12.17 -3.94
C LEU A 506 -42.90 13.62 -3.88
N LEU A 507 -41.75 13.93 -4.49
CA LEU A 507 -41.21 15.29 -4.52
C LEU A 507 -42.15 16.26 -5.24
N GLY A 508 -42.75 15.85 -6.37
CA GLY A 508 -43.71 16.66 -7.12
C GLY A 508 -44.94 17.03 -6.28
N VAL A 509 -45.55 16.04 -5.61
CA VAL A 509 -46.70 16.25 -4.73
C VAL A 509 -46.35 17.17 -3.56
N MET A 510 -45.15 17.05 -2.98
CA MET A 510 -44.69 17.92 -1.90
C MET A 510 -44.55 19.38 -2.35
N LEU A 511 -43.97 19.62 -3.54
CA LEU A 511 -43.84 20.95 -4.14
C LEU A 511 -45.21 21.58 -4.41
N ASP A 512 -46.12 20.85 -5.06
CA ASP A 512 -47.48 21.30 -5.36
C ASP A 512 -48.25 21.68 -4.08
N SER A 513 -48.10 20.86 -3.04
CA SER A 513 -48.73 21.08 -1.73
C SER A 513 -48.18 22.33 -1.04
N ALA A 514 -46.86 22.55 -1.07
CA ALA A 514 -46.19 23.71 -0.49
C ALA A 514 -46.52 25.04 -1.22
N MET A 515 -46.89 24.96 -2.50
CA MET A 515 -47.36 26.10 -3.30
C MET A 515 -48.82 26.47 -3.01
N CYS A 516 -49.68 25.47 -2.76
CA CYS A 516 -51.10 25.71 -2.55
C CYS A 516 -51.46 26.16 -1.13
N ARG A 517 -50.60 25.95 -0.13
CA ARG A 517 -50.88 26.25 1.28
C ARG A 517 -49.70 26.93 1.97
N GLU A 518 -49.98 27.95 2.77
CA GLU A 518 -48.97 28.64 3.59
C GLU A 518 -48.83 28.00 4.96
N GLY A 519 -47.61 28.00 5.51
CA GLY A 519 -47.35 27.51 6.87
C GLY A 519 -47.44 25.99 7.05
N LEU A 520 -47.14 25.22 5.99
CA LEU A 520 -47.11 23.76 6.05
C LEU A 520 -46.00 23.26 6.99
N ASP A 521 -46.40 22.49 8.00
CA ASP A 521 -45.52 21.72 8.86
C ASP A 521 -45.49 20.23 8.45
N CYS A 522 -44.62 19.45 9.07
CA CYS A 522 -44.42 18.03 8.75
C CYS A 522 -45.73 17.23 8.90
N GLU A 523 -46.52 17.48 9.95
CA GLU A 523 -47.80 16.80 10.20
C GLU A 523 -48.85 17.18 9.16
N GLY A 524 -48.96 18.47 8.81
CA GLY A 524 -49.85 18.96 7.77
C GLY A 524 -49.51 18.42 6.39
N LEU A 525 -48.22 18.25 6.08
CA LEU A 525 -47.79 17.63 4.83
C LEU A 525 -48.11 16.13 4.80
N LEU A 526 -47.89 15.40 5.89
CA LEU A 526 -48.24 13.98 6.00
C LEU A 526 -49.74 13.72 5.89
N ALA A 527 -50.59 14.59 6.44
CA ALA A 527 -52.04 14.49 6.31
C ALA A 527 -52.51 14.66 4.86
N ILE A 528 -51.81 15.48 4.06
CA ILE A 528 -52.08 15.62 2.62
C ILE A 528 -51.65 14.37 1.86
N LEU A 529 -50.53 13.76 2.25
CA LEU A 529 -49.99 12.57 1.61
C LEU A 529 -50.76 11.29 1.97
N GLU A 530 -51.43 11.21 3.13
CA GLU A 530 -52.15 10.02 3.64
C GLU A 530 -53.08 9.30 2.64
N PRO A 531 -53.95 10.00 1.89
CA PRO A 531 -54.81 9.36 0.89
C PRO A 531 -54.06 8.94 -0.39
N MET A 532 -52.78 9.29 -0.55
CA MET A 532 -52.00 9.08 -1.78
C MET A 532 -51.10 7.84 -1.69
N LYS A 533 -50.75 7.28 -2.86
CA LYS A 533 -49.90 6.08 -2.96
C LYS A 533 -48.48 6.30 -2.42
N VAL A 534 -48.02 7.55 -2.36
CA VAL A 534 -46.69 7.96 -1.91
C VAL A 534 -46.55 8.04 -0.37
N TYR A 535 -47.65 7.93 0.39
CA TYR A 535 -47.64 8.05 1.86
C TYR A 535 -46.68 7.07 2.57
N ASN A 536 -46.73 5.79 2.16
CA ASN A 536 -45.88 4.75 2.75
C ASN A 536 -44.39 5.02 2.48
N ARG A 537 -44.09 5.65 1.34
CA ARG A 537 -42.73 6.06 0.98
C ARG A 537 -42.26 7.24 1.83
N ALA A 538 -43.10 8.27 1.99
CA ALA A 538 -42.82 9.43 2.85
C ALA A 538 -42.58 9.02 4.32
N THR A 539 -43.43 8.16 4.88
CA THR A 539 -43.28 7.67 6.26
C THR A 539 -42.06 6.78 6.44
N THR A 540 -41.65 6.03 5.41
CA THR A 540 -40.41 5.23 5.43
C THR A 540 -39.17 6.14 5.45
N LEU A 541 -39.15 7.18 4.62
CA LEU A 541 -38.04 8.14 4.56
C LEU A 541 -37.92 8.98 5.85
N LEU A 542 -39.03 9.29 6.52
CA LEU A 542 -39.03 9.94 7.83
C LEU A 542 -38.59 9.03 8.99
N ARG A 543 -38.76 7.71 8.87
CA ARG A 543 -38.30 6.73 9.87
C ARG A 543 -36.86 6.29 9.65
N ALA A 544 -36.29 6.59 8.50
CA ALA A 544 -34.89 6.34 8.20
C ALA A 544 -34.01 7.37 8.95
N ASP A 545 -33.96 7.27 10.28
CA ASP A 545 -33.12 8.08 11.18
C ASP A 545 -31.61 7.77 11.02
N GLY A 546 -31.20 7.12 9.92
CA GLY A 546 -29.85 6.61 9.67
C GLY A 546 -29.04 7.40 8.65
N MET A 547 -29.50 8.59 8.24
CA MET A 547 -28.74 9.45 7.31
C MET A 547 -27.98 10.53 8.09
N HIS A 548 -26.67 10.59 7.89
CA HIS A 548 -25.70 11.40 8.64
C HIS A 548 -25.78 12.91 8.33
N PHE A 549 -26.98 13.51 8.24
CA PHE A 549 -27.14 14.96 8.02
C PHE A 549 -27.94 15.59 9.16
N SER A 550 -27.60 16.82 9.51
CA SER A 550 -28.26 17.59 10.58
C SER A 550 -29.77 17.70 10.37
N PHE A 551 -30.22 17.88 9.12
CA PHE A 551 -31.63 17.99 8.74
C PHE A 551 -32.41 16.66 8.73
N ASN A 552 -31.75 15.50 8.85
CA ASN A 552 -32.44 14.22 8.97
C ASN A 552 -32.66 13.80 10.44
N ARG A 553 -32.06 14.50 11.41
CA ARG A 553 -32.17 14.20 12.85
C ARG A 553 -33.54 14.65 13.39
N ARG A 554 -34.09 13.89 14.34
CA ARG A 554 -35.28 14.29 15.11
C ARG A 554 -34.87 15.24 16.25
N LEU A 555 -35.47 16.42 16.32
CA LEU A 555 -35.23 17.38 17.39
C LEU A 555 -36.20 17.13 18.56
N GLU A 556 -35.69 17.09 19.78
CA GLU A 556 -36.50 17.04 21.02
C GLU A 556 -36.80 18.47 21.51
N SER A 557 -37.93 18.68 22.18
CA SER A 557 -38.41 20.02 22.54
C SER A 557 -37.59 20.66 23.68
N SER A 558 -36.70 21.58 23.34
CA SER A 558 -35.99 22.49 24.26
C SER A 558 -35.58 23.77 23.51
N ASP A 559 -35.06 24.79 24.21
CA ASP A 559 -34.54 26.02 23.57
C ASP A 559 -33.36 25.74 22.59
N GLU A 560 -32.67 24.61 22.73
CA GLU A 560 -31.64 24.13 21.80
C GLU A 560 -32.23 23.70 20.44
N ALA A 561 -33.53 23.39 20.40
CA ALA A 561 -34.23 22.96 19.17
C ALA A 561 -34.36 24.08 18.13
N VAL A 562 -34.42 25.35 18.57
CA VAL A 562 -34.53 26.50 17.64
C VAL A 562 -33.23 26.71 16.88
N ALA A 563 -32.08 26.70 17.58
CA ALA A 563 -30.76 26.84 16.96
C ALA A 563 -30.39 25.63 16.09
N ALA A 564 -30.76 24.42 16.53
CA ALA A 564 -30.56 23.21 15.75
C ALA A 564 -31.43 23.18 14.47
N ARG A 565 -32.64 23.72 14.54
CA ARG A 565 -33.52 23.89 13.38
C ARG A 565 -32.97 24.88 12.35
N GLU A 566 -32.46 26.03 12.79
CA GLU A 566 -31.83 27.01 11.87
C GLU A 566 -30.60 26.43 11.16
N THR A 567 -29.78 25.67 11.90
CA THR A 567 -28.63 24.94 11.34
C THR A 567 -29.06 23.89 10.32
N ALA A 568 -30.06 23.07 10.66
CA ALA A 568 -30.61 22.06 9.76
C ALA A 568 -31.16 22.66 8.46
N LEU A 569 -31.88 23.79 8.53
CA LEU A 569 -32.38 24.49 7.34
C LEU A 569 -31.25 25.01 6.45
N ARG A 570 -30.20 25.59 7.05
CA ARG A 570 -29.03 26.07 6.31
C ARG A 570 -28.30 24.94 5.61
N ASP A 571 -28.08 23.84 6.32
CA ASP A 571 -27.40 22.66 5.78
C ASP A 571 -28.23 22.01 4.66
N LEU A 572 -29.56 21.99 4.78
CA LEU A 572 -30.48 21.51 3.75
C LEU A 572 -30.44 22.39 2.49
N ASP A 573 -30.42 23.72 2.65
CA ASP A 573 -30.29 24.66 1.52
C ASP A 573 -28.95 24.45 0.78
N GLU A 574 -27.84 24.33 1.52
CA GLU A 574 -26.53 24.06 0.91
C GLU A 574 -26.51 22.70 0.20
N TYR A 575 -27.11 21.68 0.83
CA TYR A 575 -27.23 20.35 0.27
C TYR A 575 -27.96 20.34 -1.08
N ILE A 576 -29.10 21.04 -1.16
CA ILE A 576 -29.86 21.22 -2.41
C ILE A 576 -28.99 21.91 -3.48
N GLY A 577 -28.29 22.97 -3.09
CA GLY A 577 -27.41 23.71 -4.00
C GLY A 577 -26.32 22.83 -4.62
N VAL A 578 -25.70 21.95 -3.81
CA VAL A 578 -24.67 21.04 -4.33
C VAL A 578 -25.27 19.97 -5.25
N LEU A 579 -26.41 19.37 -4.87
CA LEU A 579 -27.04 18.32 -5.68
C LEU A 579 -27.51 18.81 -7.06
N VAL A 580 -27.91 20.08 -7.18
CA VAL A 580 -28.31 20.67 -8.47
C VAL A 580 -27.09 21.07 -9.31
N THR A 581 -26.03 21.61 -8.67
CA THR A 581 -24.86 22.14 -9.39
C THR A 581 -23.89 21.04 -9.85
N GLN A 582 -23.74 19.97 -9.07
CA GLN A 582 -22.73 18.95 -9.33
C GLN A 582 -22.93 18.21 -10.67
N PRO A 583 -24.14 17.80 -11.08
CA PRO A 583 -24.36 17.17 -12.38
C PRO A 583 -23.93 18.05 -13.55
N GLU A 584 -24.23 19.35 -13.51
CA GLU A 584 -23.87 20.30 -14.57
C GLU A 584 -22.35 20.46 -14.68
N ILE A 585 -21.63 20.52 -13.56
CA ILE A 585 -20.16 20.57 -13.55
C ILE A 585 -19.57 19.28 -14.10
N ARG A 586 -20.12 18.11 -13.74
CA ARG A 586 -19.65 16.80 -14.24
C ARG A 586 -19.90 16.64 -15.73
N GLU A 587 -21.04 17.11 -16.23
CA GLU A 587 -21.33 17.12 -17.67
C GLU A 587 -20.35 18.02 -18.42
N ARG A 588 -20.12 19.23 -17.93
CA ARG A 588 -19.11 20.15 -18.49
C ARG A 588 -17.69 19.57 -18.42
N LEU A 589 -17.35 18.87 -17.34
CA LEU A 589 -16.07 18.19 -17.20
C LEU A 589 -15.92 17.05 -18.21
N ALA A 590 -16.98 16.27 -18.45
CA ALA A 590 -16.99 15.22 -19.46
C ALA A 590 -16.83 15.79 -20.87
N GLN A 591 -17.53 16.89 -21.19
CA GLN A 591 -17.39 17.62 -22.45
C GLN A 591 -15.97 18.19 -22.61
N ALA A 592 -15.44 18.89 -21.60
CA ALA A 592 -14.08 19.43 -21.63
C ALA A 592 -13.01 18.33 -21.76
N THR A 593 -13.24 17.16 -21.15
CA THR A 593 -12.36 15.99 -21.28
C THR A 593 -12.41 15.42 -22.70
N ALA A 594 -13.60 15.31 -23.29
CA ALA A 594 -13.77 14.84 -24.66
C ALA A 594 -13.20 15.82 -25.70
N ASP A 595 -13.32 17.12 -25.45
CA ASP A 595 -12.75 18.18 -26.29
C ASP A 595 -11.22 18.18 -26.21
N PHE A 596 -10.64 18.14 -25.00
CA PHE A 596 -9.20 18.00 -24.81
C PHE A 596 -8.65 16.74 -25.50
N GLN A 597 -9.38 15.62 -25.42
CA GLN A 597 -9.04 14.37 -26.12
C GLN A 597 -8.99 14.51 -27.65
N ARG A 598 -9.65 15.51 -28.23
CA ARG A 598 -9.66 15.78 -29.67
C ARG A 598 -8.66 16.86 -30.08
N THR A 599 -8.55 17.95 -29.31
CA THR A 599 -7.75 19.13 -29.65
C THR A 599 -6.30 19.06 -29.16
N MET A 600 -6.05 18.37 -28.05
CA MET A 600 -4.73 18.26 -27.39
C MET A 600 -4.09 19.64 -27.11
N ASP A 601 -4.89 20.66 -26.83
CA ASP A 601 -4.45 22.03 -26.60
C ASP A 601 -4.38 22.39 -25.10
N ASP A 602 -3.47 23.31 -24.77
CA ASP A 602 -3.22 23.74 -23.40
C ASP A 602 -4.44 24.43 -22.77
N GLU A 603 -5.26 25.11 -23.57
CA GLU A 603 -6.52 25.73 -23.12
C GLU A 603 -7.58 24.68 -22.72
N GLY A 604 -7.68 23.58 -23.47
CA GLY A 604 -8.57 22.45 -23.14
C GLY A 604 -8.17 21.79 -21.83
N PHE A 605 -6.86 21.59 -21.61
CA PHE A 605 -6.34 21.03 -20.37
C PHE A 605 -6.58 21.94 -19.15
N ALA A 606 -6.35 23.25 -19.29
CA ALA A 606 -6.61 24.21 -18.21
C ALA A 606 -8.11 24.28 -17.83
N ARG A 607 -8.99 24.23 -18.84
CA ARG A 607 -10.45 24.16 -18.62
C ARG A 607 -10.86 22.89 -17.89
N GLN A 608 -10.30 21.74 -18.27
CA GLN A 608 -10.53 20.45 -17.60
C GLN A 608 -10.09 20.50 -16.13
N GLN A 609 -8.89 21.00 -15.84
CA GLN A 609 -8.38 21.12 -14.47
C GLN A 609 -9.26 22.01 -13.59
N LYS A 610 -9.76 23.14 -14.13
CA LYS A 610 -10.66 24.04 -13.41
C LYS A 610 -11.96 23.35 -13.02
N LEU A 611 -12.60 22.65 -13.96
CA LEU A 611 -13.86 21.93 -13.72
C LEU A 611 -13.66 20.76 -12.74
N TYR A 612 -12.54 20.05 -12.82
CA TYR A 612 -12.20 19.00 -11.87
C TYR A 612 -12.01 19.55 -10.43
N ALA A 613 -11.34 20.69 -10.29
CA ALA A 613 -11.19 21.35 -8.99
C ALA A 613 -12.55 21.76 -8.40
N MET A 614 -13.49 22.24 -9.24
CA MET A 614 -14.84 22.60 -8.80
C MET A 614 -15.66 21.38 -8.37
N ASP A 615 -15.61 20.25 -9.08
CA ASP A 615 -16.30 19.01 -8.68
C ASP A 615 -15.75 18.44 -7.36
N LYS A 616 -14.42 18.51 -7.18
CA LYS A 616 -13.76 18.09 -5.92
C LYS A 616 -14.17 18.98 -4.74
N GLU A 617 -14.32 20.29 -4.97
CA GLU A 617 -14.78 21.23 -3.94
C GLU A 617 -16.23 20.95 -3.53
N LEU A 618 -17.15 20.73 -4.48
CA LEU A 618 -18.53 20.34 -4.19
C LEU A 618 -18.61 19.02 -3.42
N THR A 619 -17.77 18.05 -3.79
CA THR A 619 -17.68 16.76 -3.07
C THR A 619 -17.20 16.94 -1.63
N ARG A 620 -16.25 17.86 -1.39
CA ARG A 620 -15.80 18.19 -0.03
C ARG A 620 -16.91 18.85 0.80
N ARG A 621 -17.70 19.75 0.21
CA ARG A 621 -18.82 20.41 0.89
C ARG A 621 -19.90 19.40 1.30
N LEU A 622 -20.25 18.45 0.43
CA LEU A 622 -21.17 17.35 0.77
C LEU A 622 -20.66 16.50 1.95
N ALA A 623 -19.35 16.23 2.00
CA ALA A 623 -18.76 15.50 3.11
C ALA A 623 -18.81 16.30 4.42
N ALA A 624 -18.53 17.61 4.38
CA ALA A 624 -18.59 18.49 5.54
C ALA A 624 -20.00 18.59 6.14
N LEU A 625 -21.05 18.65 5.29
CA LEU A 625 -22.45 18.61 5.72
C LEU A 625 -22.80 17.30 6.44
N SER A 626 -22.10 16.20 6.11
CA SER A 626 -22.29 14.92 6.78
C SER A 626 -21.54 14.82 8.12
N GLU A 627 -20.35 15.41 8.23
CA GLU A 627 -19.52 15.38 9.44
C GLU A 627 -20.05 16.28 10.56
N ASN A 628 -20.65 17.43 10.21
CA ASN A 628 -21.31 18.33 11.18
C ASN A 628 -22.49 17.68 11.92
N SER A 629 -22.96 16.51 11.47
CA SER A 629 -23.99 15.73 12.14
C SER A 629 -23.50 14.87 13.31
N SER A 630 -22.19 14.88 13.64
CA SER A 630 -21.61 14.09 14.73
C SER A 630 -21.19 14.90 15.97
N GLN A 631 -21.43 16.21 15.96
CA GLN A 631 -21.24 17.08 17.12
C GLN A 631 -22.57 17.39 17.83
#